data_AF-A0A6B3RS23-F1
#
_entry.id   AF-A0A6B3RS23-F1
#
_cell.length_a   1.000
_cell.length_b   1.000
_cell.length_c   1.000
_cell.angle_alpha   90.00
_cell.angle_beta   90.00
_cell.angle_gamma   90.00
#
_symmetry.space_group_name_H-M   'P 1'
#
loop_
_entity.id
_entity.type
_entity.pdbx_description
1 polymer ?
#
loop_
_entity_poly.entity_id
_entity_poly.type
_entity_poly.pdbx_seq_one_letter_code
_entity_poly.pdbx_strand_id
1 'polypeptide(L)' 'MAHEPGWDAKAIARIAKENHGSTTAMFEAHNWPERGSRMMISQQKHVKEHYGSVLAFVQHHEGKQ' A
#
# COMPACT_ATOMS: atom_id res chain seq x y z
N MET A 1 -5.89 -9.48 15.60
CA MET A 1 -4.64 -10.05 15.03
C MET A 1 -3.78 -8.87 14.63
N ALA A 2 -2.71 -8.59 15.36
CA ALA A 2 -1.80 -7.48 15.05
C ALA A 2 -0.62 -8.04 14.26
N HIS A 3 -0.51 -7.67 12.99
CA HIS A 3 0.70 -7.98 12.21
C HIS A 3 1.89 -7.23 12.80
N GLU A 4 3.09 -7.81 12.68
CA GLU A 4 4.31 -7.22 13.23
C GLU A 4 4.49 -5.77 12.75
N PRO A 5 4.96 -4.86 13.63
CA PRO A 5 5.17 -3.47 13.25
C PRO A 5 6.16 -3.39 12.07
N GLY A 6 5.65 -2.96 10.91
CA GLY A 6 6.42 -2.86 9.68
C GLY A 6 6.14 -3.94 8.62
N TRP A 7 5.35 -4.98 8.94
CA TRP A 7 4.87 -5.91 7.90
C TRP A 7 3.99 -5.19 6.89
N ASP A 8 3.06 -4.34 7.36
CA ASP A 8 2.15 -3.58 6.50
C ASP A 8 2.90 -2.72 5.48
N ALA A 9 3.92 -1.99 5.92
CA ALA A 9 4.74 -1.15 5.05
C ALA A 9 5.51 -1.97 4.01
N LYS A 10 6.02 -3.15 4.39
CA LYS A 10 6.70 -4.07 3.47
C LYS A 10 5.72 -4.65 2.45
N ALA A 11 4.54 -5.08 2.87
CA ALA A 11 3.52 -5.64 2.00
C ALA A 11 3.04 -4.62 0.97
N ILE A 12 2.75 -3.38 1.40
CA ILE A 12 2.34 -2.30 0.49
C ILE A 12 3.47 -1.95 -0.47
N ALA A 13 4.70 -1.77 0.01
CA ALA A 13 5.85 -1.45 -0.85
C ALA A 13 6.12 -2.56 -1.88
N ARG A 14 5.97 -3.83 -1.48
CA ARG A 14 6.10 -4.98 -2.36
C ARG A 14 5.02 -4.97 -3.44
N ILE A 15 3.74 -4.88 -3.08
CA ILE A 15 2.62 -4.84 -4.05
C ILE A 15 2.74 -3.64 -4.97
N ALA A 16 3.09 -2.47 -4.45
CA ALA A 16 3.29 -1.29 -5.26
C ALA A 16 4.39 -1.50 -6.31
N LYS A 17 5.48 -2.18 -5.93
CA LYS A 17 6.55 -2.53 -6.87
C LYS A 17 6.11 -3.60 -7.88
N GLU A 18 5.40 -4.62 -7.46
CA GLU A 18 4.98 -5.74 -8.32
C GLU A 18 3.84 -5.35 -9.29
N ASN A 19 2.86 -4.59 -8.82
CA ASN A 19 1.66 -4.22 -9.60
C ASN A 19 1.82 -2.89 -10.34
N HIS A 20 2.50 -1.91 -9.73
CA HIS A 20 2.62 -0.56 -10.28
C HIS A 20 4.07 -0.19 -10.66
N GLY A 21 5.04 -1.06 -10.41
CA GLY A 21 6.47 -0.81 -10.64
C GLY A 21 7.16 -0.03 -9.52
N SER A 22 6.44 0.81 -8.77
CA SER A 22 6.98 1.61 -7.66
C SER A 22 5.89 2.14 -6.74
N THR A 23 6.24 2.44 -5.48
CA THR A 23 5.35 3.11 -4.51
C THR A 23 4.83 4.44 -5.04
N THR A 24 5.67 5.24 -5.71
CA THR A 24 5.26 6.49 -6.36
C THR A 24 4.17 6.27 -7.40
N ALA A 25 4.37 5.31 -8.31
CA ALA A 25 3.42 5.00 -9.37
C ALA A 25 2.07 4.50 -8.82
N MET A 26 2.09 3.73 -7.73
CA MET A 26 0.86 3.35 -7.02
C MET A 26 0.11 4.58 -6.48
N PHE A 27 0.83 5.52 -5.84
CA PHE A 27 0.25 6.75 -5.32
C PHE A 27 -0.32 7.63 -6.45
N GLU A 28 0.35 7.69 -7.60
CA GLU A 28 -0.12 8.42 -8.78
C GLU A 28 -1.38 7.77 -9.38
N ALA A 29 -1.39 6.44 -9.52
CA ALA A 29 -2.56 5.69 -10.00
C ALA A 29 -3.79 5.90 -9.10
N HIS A 30 -3.57 6.03 -7.79
CA HIS A 30 -4.62 6.29 -6.80
C HIS A 30 -4.90 7.79 -6.56
N ASN A 31 -4.23 8.69 -7.28
CA ASN A 31 -4.33 10.15 -7.08
C ASN A 31 -4.08 10.61 -5.62
N TRP A 32 -3.25 9.89 -4.87
CA TRP A 32 -2.88 10.30 -3.52
C TRP A 32 -1.91 11.49 -3.58
N PRO A 33 -2.06 12.54 -2.74
CA PRO A 33 -1.25 13.75 -2.84
C PRO A 33 0.17 13.62 -2.25
N GLU A 34 0.42 12.66 -1.36
CA GLU A 34 1.71 12.57 -0.67
C GLU A 34 2.86 12.05 -1.54
N ARG A 35 4.03 12.67 -1.37
CA ARG A 35 5.24 12.34 -2.12
C ARG A 35 6.49 12.22 -1.23
N GLY A 36 7.51 11.50 -1.72
CA GLY A 36 8.80 11.32 -1.05
C GLY A 36 8.69 10.56 0.28
N SER A 37 9.45 10.99 1.29
CA SER A 37 9.51 10.32 2.61
C SER A 37 8.15 10.27 3.34
N ARG A 38 7.20 11.15 2.99
CA ARG A 38 5.84 11.13 3.56
C ARG A 38 5.02 9.95 3.07
N MET A 39 5.31 9.39 1.90
CA MET A 39 4.61 8.22 1.37
C MET A 39 4.72 7.02 2.30
N MET A 40 5.89 6.77 2.91
CA MET A 40 6.09 5.60 3.76
C MET A 40 5.23 5.62 5.03
N ILE A 41 4.91 6.81 5.53
CA ILE A 41 4.06 7.00 6.71
C ILE A 41 2.58 7.01 6.28
N SER A 42 2.26 7.74 5.21
CA SER A 42 0.88 7.89 4.72
C SER A 42 0.31 6.66 4.01
N GLN A 43 1.14 5.77 3.45
CA GLN A 43 0.66 4.61 2.67
C GLN A 43 -0.30 3.74 3.48
N GLN A 44 -0.02 3.51 4.76
CA GLN A 44 -0.90 2.68 5.59
C GLN A 44 -2.23 3.37 5.85
N LYS A 45 -2.21 4.70 6.02
CA LYS A 45 -3.41 5.51 6.23
C LYS A 45 -4.29 5.45 4.99
N HIS A 46 -3.74 5.77 3.81
CA HIS A 46 -4.47 5.71 2.55
C HIS A 46 -5.02 4.33 2.23
N VAL A 47 -4.22 3.29 2.42
CA VAL A 47 -4.66 1.91 2.21
C VAL A 47 -5.82 1.55 3.13
N LYS A 48 -5.76 1.93 4.42
CA LYS A 48 -6.87 1.70 5.35
C LYS A 48 -8.10 2.53 4.99
N GLU A 49 -7.95 3.77 4.53
CA GLU A 49 -9.08 4.61 4.11
C GLU A 49 -9.75 4.08 2.82
N HIS A 50 -8.98 3.61 1.84
CA HIS A 50 -9.50 3.11 0.57
C HIS A 50 -10.00 1.67 0.61
N TYR A 51 -9.27 0.78 1.29
CA TYR A 51 -9.51 -0.68 1.28
C TYR A 51 -10.04 -1.20 2.62
N GLY A 52 -10.16 -0.35 3.65
CA GLY A 52 -10.53 -0.72 5.00
C GLY A 52 -9.39 -1.34 5.82
N SER A 53 -8.51 -2.12 5.19
CA SER A 53 -7.33 -2.69 5.85
C SER A 53 -6.20 -3.00 4.86
N VAL A 54 -4.97 -3.09 5.39
CA VAL A 54 -3.81 -3.51 4.61
C VAL A 54 -3.98 -4.96 4.13
N LEU A 55 -4.59 -5.82 4.95
CA LEU A 55 -4.89 -7.19 4.56
C LEU A 55 -5.85 -7.25 3.36
N ALA A 56 -6.90 -6.43 3.36
CA ALA A 56 -7.84 -6.35 2.23
C ALA A 56 -7.18 -5.83 0.96
N PHE A 57 -6.28 -4.85 1.08
CA PHE A 57 -5.45 -4.41 -0.04
C PHE A 57 -4.56 -5.54 -0.57
N VAL A 58 -3.87 -6.26 0.31
CA VAL A 58 -3.05 -7.40 -0.06
C VAL A 58 -3.88 -8.47 -0.77
N GLN A 59 -5.03 -8.84 -0.22
CA GLN A 59 -5.94 -9.81 -0.85
C GLN A 59 -6.50 -9.33 -2.18
N HIS A 60 -6.81 -8.04 -2.32
CA HIS A 60 -7.32 -7.49 -3.58
C HIS A 60 -6.31 -7.60 -4.72
N HIS A 61 -5.02 -7.44 -4.40
CA HIS A 61 -3.93 -7.46 -5.37
C HIS A 61 -3.32 -8.87 -5.57
N GLU A 62 -3.11 -9.65 -4.50
CA GLU A 62 -2.58 -11.01 -4.58
C GLU A 62 -3.65 -12.06 -4.91
N GLY A 63 -4.93 -11.79 -4.62
CA GLY A 63 -6.06 -12.70 -4.86
C GLY A 63 -6.58 -12.73 -6.30
N LYS A 64 -5.98 -11.97 -7.23
CA LYS A 64 -6.21 -12.12 -8.67
C LYS A 64 -5.21 -13.14 -9.22
N GLN A 65 -5.58 -14.42 -9.17
CA GLN A 65 -5.04 -15.47 -10.04
C GLN A 65 -5.92 -15.58 -11.28
#